data_AF-A0A3N1GL95-F1
#
_entry.id   AF-A0A3N1GL95-F1
#
_cell.length_a   1.000
_cell.length_b   1.000
_cell.length_c   1.000
_cell.angle_alpha   90.00
_cell.angle_beta   90.00
_cell.angle_gamma   90.00
#
_symmetry.space_group_name_H-M   'P 1'
#
loop_
_entity.id
_entity.type
_entity.pdbx_description
1 polymer ?
#
loop_
_entity_poly.entity_id
_entity_poly.type
_entity_poly.pdbx_seq_one_letter_code
_entity_poly.pdbx_strand_id
1 'polypeptide(L)' 'MDDFDSVEPSAADLAAIEREESLIFAEIEVLTAEIGILAAADRGGPSPLDWRRLRRANRRVIRAALDLAVKHHDDAREVA' A
#
# COMPACT_ATOMS: atom_id res chain seq x y z
N MET A 1 -24.40 13.33 -16.60
CA MET A 1 -24.34 12.98 -15.17
C MET A 1 -24.10 11.49 -15.16
N ASP A 2 -22.91 11.13 -14.73
CA ASP A 2 -22.12 10.03 -15.26
C ASP A 2 -22.61 8.63 -14.87
N ASP A 3 -22.31 7.69 -15.76
CA ASP A 3 -22.50 6.24 -15.74
C ASP A 3 -21.69 5.51 -14.62
N PHE A 4 -21.19 6.23 -13.60
CA PHE A 4 -20.42 5.63 -12.51
C PHE A 4 -21.29 4.93 -11.45
N ASP A 5 -22.60 5.21 -11.40
CA ASP A 5 -23.54 4.58 -10.47
C ASP A 5 -24.09 3.22 -10.97
N SER A 6 -23.82 2.83 -12.22
CA SER A 6 -24.47 1.66 -12.86
C SER A 6 -23.73 0.33 -12.68
N VAL A 7 -22.47 0.34 -12.22
CA VAL A 7 -21.65 -0.86 -11.98
C VAL A 7 -21.15 -0.86 -10.54
N GLU A 8 -21.93 -1.44 -9.64
CA GLU A 8 -21.50 -1.68 -8.27
C GLU A 8 -20.47 -2.83 -8.23
N PRO A 9 -19.38 -2.71 -7.45
CA PRO A 9 -18.43 -3.81 -7.26
C PRO A 9 -19.12 -5.06 -6.71
N SER A 10 -18.76 -6.23 -7.24
CA SER A 10 -19.22 -7.49 -6.68
C SER A 10 -18.54 -7.80 -5.34
N ALA A 11 -19.10 -8.74 -4.58
CA ALA A 11 -18.46 -9.21 -3.34
C ALA A 11 -17.06 -9.78 -3.58
N ALA A 12 -16.81 -10.38 -4.75
CA ALA A 12 -15.50 -10.88 -5.12
C ALA A 12 -14.50 -9.74 -5.39
N ASP A 13 -14.97 -8.65 -6.00
CA ASP A 13 -14.15 -7.45 -6.23
C ASP A 13 -13.75 -6.81 -4.90
N LEU A 14 -14.69 -6.68 -3.96
CA LEU A 14 -14.42 -6.16 -2.63
C LEU A 14 -13.45 -7.05 -1.84
N ALA A 15 -13.62 -8.37 -1.89
CA ALA A 15 -12.71 -9.32 -1.25
C ALA A 15 -11.30 -9.27 -1.87
N ALA A 16 -11.15 -8.92 -3.15
CA ALA A 16 -9.83 -8.70 -3.75
C ALA A 16 -9.14 -7.47 -3.14
N ILE A 17 -9.87 -6.37 -2.93
CA ILE A 17 -9.34 -5.17 -2.28
C ILE A 17 -8.92 -5.46 -0.84
N GLU A 18 -9.76 -6.16 -0.07
CA GLU A 18 -9.46 -6.53 1.33
C GLU A 18 -8.17 -7.36 1.44
N ARG A 19 -7.90 -8.26 0.47
CA ARG A 19 -6.65 -9.04 0.45
C ARG A 19 -5.42 -8.16 0.29
N GLU A 20 -5.54 -7.06 -0.46
CA GLU A 20 -4.46 -6.12 -0.78
C GLU A 20 -4.31 -4.98 0.25
N GLU A 21 -5.27 -4.81 1.16
CA GLU A 21 -5.35 -3.69 2.11
C GLU A 21 -4.02 -3.39 2.82
N SER A 22 -3.34 -4.44 3.30
CA SER A 22 -2.05 -4.29 3.99
C SER A 22 -0.94 -3.73 3.10
N LEU A 23 -0.92 -4.08 1.81
CA LEU A 23 0.04 -3.55 0.84
C LEU A 23 -0.29 -2.09 0.53
N ILE A 24 -1.55 -1.78 0.27
CA ILE A 24 -2.04 -0.42 -0.02
C ILE A 24 -1.65 0.54 1.12
N PHE A 25 -1.91 0.18 2.38
CA PHE A 25 -1.52 1.02 3.51
C PHE A 25 0.00 1.16 3.66
N ALA A 26 0.77 0.12 3.35
CA ALA A 26 2.23 0.21 3.37
C ALA A 26 2.76 1.18 2.30
N GLU A 27 2.15 1.23 1.12
CA GLU A 27 2.48 2.16 0.05
C GLU A 27 2.09 3.60 0.39
N ILE A 28 0.92 3.81 1.01
CA ILE A 28 0.50 5.13 1.53
C ILE A 28 1.51 5.66 2.55
N GLU A 29 2.07 4.79 3.40
CA GLU A 29 3.10 5.17 4.37
C GLU A 29 4.43 5.55 3.70
N VAL A 30 4.76 4.98 2.53
CA VAL A 30 5.92 5.42 1.74
C VAL A 30 5.65 6.81 1.20
N LEU A 31 4.52 7.01 0.53
CA LEU A 31 4.14 8.31 -0.02
C LEU A 31 4.08 9.39 1.06
N THR A 32 3.55 9.06 2.24
CA THR A 32 3.51 9.98 3.39
C THR A 32 4.93 10.36 3.86
N ALA A 33 5.86 9.41 3.88
CA ALA A 33 7.25 9.69 4.22
C ALA A 33 7.95 10.56 3.15
N GLU A 34 7.68 10.32 1.87
CA GLU A 34 8.20 11.12 0.75
C GLU A 34 7.65 12.55 0.77
N ILE A 35 6.35 12.73 1.00
CA ILE A 35 5.73 14.04 1.20
C ILE A 35 6.41 14.77 2.36
N GLY A 36 6.64 14.08 3.48
CA GLY A 36 7.34 14.66 4.63
C GLY A 36 8.78 15.13 4.33
N ILE A 37 9.48 14.43 3.43
CA ILE A 37 10.82 14.79 2.94
C ILE A 37 10.74 16.02 2.02
N LEU A 38 9.80 16.03 1.06
CA LEU A 38 9.62 17.14 0.13
C LEU A 38 9.21 18.43 0.85
N ALA A 39 8.32 18.31 1.84
CA ALA A 39 7.89 19.43 2.68
C ALA A 39 8.94 19.87 3.72
N ALA A 40 10.15 19.29 3.73
CA ALA A 40 11.17 19.63 4.70
C ALA A 40 11.89 20.95 4.43
N ALA A 41 11.67 21.58 3.28
CA ALA A 41 12.29 22.86 2.93
C ALA A 41 12.06 23.94 4.01
N ASP A 42 10.84 24.02 4.54
CA ASP A 42 10.44 25.00 5.56
C ASP A 42 11.22 24.87 6.88
N ARG A 43 11.82 23.70 7.14
CA ARG A 43 12.62 23.40 8.33
C ARG A 43 14.11 23.18 8.05
N GLY A 44 14.60 23.63 6.89
CA GLY A 44 16.02 23.55 6.51
C GLY A 44 16.44 22.22 5.87
N GLY A 45 15.47 21.40 5.44
CA GLY A 45 15.69 20.15 4.71
C GLY A 45 15.41 18.88 5.52
N PRO A 46 15.53 17.69 4.87
CA PRO A 46 15.16 16.42 5.48
C PRO A 46 16.08 16.03 6.63
N SER A 47 15.49 15.59 7.74
CA SER A 47 16.22 15.11 8.92
C SER A 47 16.61 13.62 8.79
N PRO A 48 17.57 13.13 9.60
CA PRO A 48 17.86 11.69 9.69
C PRO A 48 16.64 10.83 10.05
N LEU A 49 15.67 11.39 10.80
CA LEU A 49 14.43 10.71 11.16
C LEU A 49 13.52 10.51 9.94
N ASP A 50 13.45 11.50 9.04
CA ASP A 50 12.66 11.42 7.80
C ASP A 50 13.16 10.27 6.92
N TRP A 51 14.48 10.17 6.74
CA TRP A 51 15.09 9.04 6.03
C TRP A 51 14.85 7.69 6.70
N ARG A 52 14.82 7.65 8.04
CA ARG A 52 14.50 6.42 8.79
C ARG A 52 13.03 6.03 8.64
N ARG A 53 12.11 7.00 8.54
CA ARG A 53 10.68 6.75 8.25
C ARG A 53 10.53 6.15 6.87
N LEU A 54 11.14 6.74 5.83
CA LEU A 54 11.11 6.21 4.47
C LEU A 54 11.65 4.77 4.39
N ARG A 55 12.82 4.51 4.98
CA ARG A 55 13.40 3.14 5.01
C ARG A 55 12.52 2.11 5.73
N ARG A 56 11.72 2.52 6.72
CA ARG A 56 10.78 1.63 7.42
C ARG A 56 9.52 1.42 6.60
N ALA A 57 9.01 2.45 5.93
CA ALA A 57 7.89 2.33 5.03
C ALA A 57 8.21 1.37 3.86
N ASN A 58 9.35 1.54 3.20
CA ASN A 58 9.78 0.62 2.13
C ASN A 58 9.91 -0.84 2.61
N ARG A 59 10.42 -1.06 3.84
CA ARG A 59 10.47 -2.40 4.44
C ARG A 59 9.08 -3.00 4.68
N ARG A 60 8.09 -2.16 5.06
CA ARG A 60 6.70 -2.60 5.23
C ARG A 60 6.08 -3.00 3.90
N VAL A 61 6.34 -2.24 2.82
CA VAL A 61 5.88 -2.59 1.46
C VAL A 61 6.41 -3.96 1.05
N ILE A 62 7.72 -4.19 1.17
CA ILE A 62 8.33 -5.48 0.82
C ILE A 62 7.68 -6.63 1.59
N ARG A 63 7.47 -6.45 2.90
CA ARG A 63 6.83 -7.46 3.74
C ARG A 63 5.39 -7.72 3.32
N ALA A 64 4.59 -6.68 3.13
CA ALA A 64 3.19 -6.80 2.73
C ALA A 64 3.05 -7.44 1.33
N ALA A 65 3.94 -7.10 0.40
CA ALA A 65 3.98 -7.70 -0.93
C ALA A 65 4.33 -9.20 -0.88
N LEU A 66 5.27 -9.59 -0.01
CA LEU A 66 5.59 -11.01 0.21
C LEU A 66 4.40 -11.76 0.83
N ASP A 67 3.76 -11.18 1.85
CA ASP A 67 2.59 -11.78 2.50
C ASP A 67 1.43 -11.94 1.51
N LEU A 68 1.19 -10.97 0.63
CA LEU A 68 0.19 -11.04 -0.45
C LEU A 68 0.53 -12.13 -1.47
N ALA A 69 1.80 -12.21 -1.90
CA ALA A 69 2.25 -13.24 -2.84
C ALA A 69 2.07 -14.66 -2.29
N VAL A 70 2.32 -14.87 -0.99
CA VAL A 70 2.06 -16.14 -0.31
C VAL A 70 0.57 -16.47 -0.31
N LYS A 71 -0.30 -15.51 0.02
CA LYS A 71 -1.77 -15.71 -0.03
C LYS A 71 -2.24 -16.09 -1.43
N HIS A 72 -1.80 -15.39 -2.47
CA HIS A 72 -2.14 -15.74 -3.86
C HIS A 72 -1.66 -17.13 -4.26
N HIS A 73 -0.49 -17.55 -3.76
CA HIS A 73 0.02 -18.89 -3.99
C HIS A 73 -0.88 -19.95 -3.33
N ASP A 74 -1.35 -19.71 -2.10
CA ASP A 74 -2.22 -20.64 -1.38
C ASP A 74 -3.61 -20.73 -2.03
N ASP A 75 -4.20 -19.60 -2.44
CA ASP A 75 -5.44 -19.55 -3.22
C ASP A 75 -5.35 -20.42 -4.49
N ALA A 76 -4.21 -20.36 -5.20
CA ALA A 76 -3.99 -21.16 -6.41
C ALA A 76 -3.84 -22.66 -6.14
N ARG A 77 -3.40 -23.07 -4.94
CA ARG A 77 -3.33 -24.48 -4.54
C ARG A 77 -4.68 -25.06 -4.12
N GLU A 78 -5.56 -24.26 -3.53
CA GLU A 78 -6.88 -24.72 -3.08
C GLU A 78 -7.84 -25.02 -4.25
N VAL A 79 -7.63 -24.36 -5.39
CA VAL A 79 -8.46 -24.52 -6.61
C VAL A 79 -8.02 -25.72 -7.48
N ALA A 80 -6.88 -26.35 -7.20
CA ALA A 80 -6.28 -27.44 -8.00
C ALA A 80 -6.55 -28.84 -7.45
#